data_AF-A0A6G0NW87-F1
#
_entry.id   AF-A0A6G0NW87-F1
#
_cell.length_a   1.000
_cell.length_b   1.000
_cell.length_c   1.000
_cell.angle_alpha   90.00
_cell.angle_beta   90.00
_cell.angle_gamma   90.00
#
_symmetry.space_group_name_H-M   'P 1'
#
loop_
_entity.id
_entity.type
_entity.pdbx_description
1 polymer ?
#
loop_
_entity_poly.entity_id
_entity_poly.type
_entity_poly.pdbx_seq_one_letter_code
_entity_poly.pdbx_strand_id
1 'polypeptide(L)'
;MDDSTTAETMRQAASTRNASPTAAHAGTEMPTPAGTPSQASSSTMPPPHVSEQSVLMQMMQRMAVQQHVMQTQQQQFQAFLEQQARVQNELFEKQAKASRQRSKGEPPKFNGSAKEDLKLWPFQIEEHFISYAAERDGNDSRFVDLVVPYLGTNVMSWYREFKQTLGEHPRTWYLFKQQLRIRFRDSDFEYKLLSRLYDLRATGTQQEYTAKFMLYLAASDLAICTLWIFRIED
;
A
#
# COMPACT_ATOMS: atom_id res chain seq x y z
N MET A 1 5.32 -26.38 54.86
CA MET A 1 6.73 -26.34 55.30
C MET A 1 7.53 -25.90 54.08
N ASP A 2 7.28 -24.68 53.57
CA ASP A 2 7.68 -23.36 54.15
C ASP A 2 9.21 -23.23 54.04
N ASP A 3 9.84 -22.17 53.54
CA ASP A 3 9.52 -20.74 53.47
C ASP A 3 10.54 -20.14 52.46
N SER A 4 10.20 -19.41 51.40
CA SER A 4 9.87 -17.98 51.33
C SER A 4 10.96 -16.97 51.75
N THR A 5 11.17 -15.98 50.85
CA THR A 5 11.49 -14.56 51.12
C THR A 5 12.95 -14.23 51.51
N THR A 6 13.68 -13.34 50.83
CA THR A 6 13.45 -11.88 50.83
C THR A 6 14.30 -11.14 49.77
N ALA A 7 13.82 -9.94 49.40
CA ALA A 7 14.37 -8.87 48.55
C ALA A 7 13.69 -8.81 47.16
N GLU A 8 12.49 -8.24 46.98
CA GLU A 8 11.92 -6.99 47.52
C GLU A 8 12.79 -5.77 47.24
N THR A 9 12.50 -5.06 46.13
CA THR A 9 12.54 -3.59 46.05
C THR A 9 11.73 -3.11 44.83
N MET A 10 10.62 -2.45 45.16
CA MET A 10 9.91 -1.39 44.41
C MET A 10 8.98 -1.75 43.25
N ARG A 11 7.72 -1.99 43.66
CA ARG A 11 6.50 -1.51 42.99
C ARG A 11 6.12 -0.12 43.53
N GLN A 12 5.35 0.61 42.70
CA GLN A 12 4.41 1.71 42.99
C GLN A 12 4.89 3.17 43.06
N ALA A 13 4.42 3.96 42.08
CA ALA A 13 3.53 5.13 42.25
C ALA A 13 3.03 5.54 40.84
N ALA A 14 1.76 5.36 40.46
CA ALA A 14 0.58 6.15 40.83
C ALA A 14 0.65 7.64 40.42
N SER A 15 -0.08 7.96 39.34
CA SER A 15 -1.08 9.04 39.25
C SER A 15 -0.63 10.49 39.47
N THR A 16 -0.55 11.29 38.41
CA THR A 16 -0.97 12.72 38.40
C THR A 16 -1.22 13.14 36.93
N ARG A 17 -2.47 13.27 36.46
CA ARG A 17 -3.40 14.42 36.52
C ARG A 17 -2.90 15.69 35.82
N ASN A 18 -3.69 16.09 34.81
CA ASN A 18 -4.09 17.46 34.45
C ASN A 18 -3.02 18.50 34.08
N ALA A 19 -3.12 19.04 32.85
CA ALA A 19 -3.82 20.32 32.59
C ALA A 19 -3.21 21.02 31.37
N SER A 20 -4.02 21.26 30.35
CA SER A 20 -3.86 22.44 29.50
C SER A 20 -4.09 23.71 30.33
N PRO A 21 -3.43 24.82 30.00
CA PRO A 21 -4.17 26.08 29.99
C PRO A 21 -3.85 26.97 28.77
N THR A 22 -4.93 27.34 28.09
CA THR A 22 -5.44 28.71 27.85
C THR A 22 -4.47 29.87 27.57
N ALA A 23 -4.82 30.57 26.48
CA ALA A 23 -4.36 31.88 26.05
C ALA A 23 -4.49 33.00 27.11
N ALA A 24 -3.62 34.00 27.01
CA ALA A 24 -3.93 35.37 27.44
C ALA A 24 -3.04 36.42 26.75
N HIS A 25 -3.69 37.54 26.44
CA HIS A 25 -3.21 38.79 25.86
C HIS A 25 -2.19 39.56 26.70
N ALA A 26 -1.36 40.35 26.02
CA ALA A 26 -0.95 41.74 26.28
C ALA A 26 0.25 42.03 25.35
N GLY A 27 0.47 43.16 24.70
CA GLY A 27 -0.02 44.53 24.86
C GLY A 27 1.08 45.43 24.26
N THR A 28 0.69 46.36 23.40
CA THR A 28 1.21 47.73 23.25
C THR A 28 2.72 47.98 23.19
N GLU A 29 3.22 48.55 22.09
CA GLU A 29 3.79 49.92 22.07
C GLU A 29 4.18 50.39 20.66
N MET A 30 3.74 51.61 20.31
CA MET A 30 4.19 52.41 19.17
C MET A 30 5.54 53.08 19.47
N PRO A 31 6.17 53.68 18.44
CA PRO A 31 6.64 55.05 18.65
C PRO A 31 6.28 56.00 17.50
N THR A 32 5.69 57.14 17.87
CA THR A 32 5.89 58.47 17.25
C THR A 32 6.35 59.38 18.40
N PRO A 33 7.20 60.42 18.22
CA PRO A 33 6.87 61.67 17.50
C PRO A 33 8.13 62.28 16.81
N ALA A 34 8.24 63.48 16.20
CA ALA A 34 7.52 64.75 16.26
C ALA A 34 7.93 65.66 15.07
N GLY A 35 7.02 66.55 14.64
CA GLY A 35 7.25 67.97 14.25
C GLY A 35 7.96 68.29 12.92
N THR A 36 7.62 69.33 12.12
CA THR A 36 6.63 70.44 12.14
C THR A 36 6.65 71.08 10.71
N PRO A 37 6.11 72.31 10.41
CA PRO A 37 4.97 72.53 9.49
C PRO A 37 5.27 73.38 8.23
N SER A 38 4.31 73.46 7.30
CA SER A 38 3.99 74.58 6.36
C SER A 38 3.17 74.00 5.20
N GLN A 39 2.19 74.65 4.56
CA GLN A 39 1.71 76.03 4.54
C GLN A 39 0.26 76.00 4.02
N ALA A 40 -0.46 77.09 4.27
CA ALA A 40 -1.85 77.32 3.91
C ALA A 40 -2.17 77.17 2.41
N SER A 41 -3.42 76.86 2.09
CA SER A 41 -4.24 77.72 1.23
C SER A 41 -5.71 77.30 1.25
N SER A 42 -6.55 78.25 1.63
CA SER A 42 -7.99 78.28 1.48
C SER A 42 -8.36 78.24 -0.01
N SER A 43 -9.35 77.44 -0.39
CA SER A 43 -10.18 77.70 -1.57
C SER A 43 -11.47 76.88 -1.46
N THR A 44 -12.54 77.56 -1.08
CA THR A 44 -13.93 77.14 -1.25
C THR A 44 -14.23 76.87 -2.72
N MET A 45 -14.74 75.69 -3.08
CA MET A 45 -15.55 75.48 -4.29
C MET A 45 -16.29 74.11 -4.30
N PRO A 46 -17.29 73.90 -5.20
CA PRO A 46 -18.68 73.52 -4.88
C PRO A 46 -18.93 71.99 -4.94
N PRO A 47 -20.15 71.48 -4.65
CA PRO A 47 -20.44 70.04 -4.73
C PRO A 47 -20.29 69.54 -6.18
N PRO A 48 -19.79 68.31 -6.43
CA PRO A 48 -19.68 67.81 -7.78
C PRO A 48 -21.08 67.47 -8.30
N HIS A 49 -21.49 68.18 -9.36
CA HIS A 49 -22.53 67.71 -10.27
C HIS A 49 -22.02 66.43 -10.95
N VAL A 50 -22.65 65.30 -10.68
CA VAL A 50 -22.47 64.07 -11.48
C VAL A 50 -23.14 64.28 -12.84
N SER A 51 -22.36 64.58 -13.88
CA SER A 51 -22.85 64.53 -15.26
C SER A 51 -23.24 63.10 -15.63
N GLU A 52 -24.36 62.87 -16.31
CA GLU A 52 -24.81 61.53 -16.73
C GLU A 52 -23.75 60.73 -17.52
N GLN A 53 -22.83 61.44 -18.19
CA GLN A 53 -21.67 60.85 -18.87
C GLN A 53 -20.63 60.23 -17.93
N SER A 54 -20.41 60.78 -16.73
CA SER A 54 -19.49 60.20 -15.76
C SER A 54 -20.08 58.95 -15.10
N VAL A 55 -21.41 58.91 -14.94
CA VAL A 55 -22.15 57.72 -14.48
C VAL A 55 -22.05 56.58 -15.51
N LEU A 56 -22.18 56.90 -16.82
CA LEU A 56 -22.06 55.91 -17.90
C LEU A 56 -20.64 55.32 -18.01
N MET A 57 -19.62 56.18 -17.92
CA MET A 57 -18.22 55.75 -17.93
C MET A 57 -17.87 54.91 -16.69
N GLN A 58 -18.43 55.26 -15.54
CA GLN A 58 -18.29 54.47 -14.33
C GLN A 58 -19.01 53.11 -14.44
N MET A 59 -20.16 53.05 -15.12
CA MET A 59 -20.89 51.79 -15.35
C MET A 59 -20.15 50.85 -16.31
N MET A 60 -19.58 51.39 -17.40
CA MET A 60 -18.73 50.62 -18.31
C MET A 60 -17.47 50.09 -17.61
N GLN A 61 -16.85 50.91 -16.75
CA GLN A 61 -15.71 50.48 -15.95
C GLN A 61 -16.09 49.38 -14.94
N ARG A 62 -17.24 49.51 -14.27
CA ARG A 62 -17.76 48.45 -13.38
C ARG A 62 -18.02 47.15 -14.13
N MET A 63 -18.54 47.21 -15.36
CA MET A 63 -18.77 46.03 -16.20
C MET A 63 -17.47 45.37 -16.66
N ALA A 64 -16.48 46.17 -17.09
CA ALA A 64 -15.16 45.67 -17.47
C ALA A 64 -14.43 45.03 -16.29
N VAL A 65 -14.48 45.67 -15.10
CA VAL A 65 -13.91 45.11 -13.88
C VAL A 65 -14.62 43.82 -13.48
N GLN A 66 -15.96 43.78 -13.55
CA GLN A 66 -16.72 42.57 -13.21
C GLN A 66 -16.41 41.40 -14.15
N GLN A 67 -16.31 41.67 -15.46
CA GLN A 67 -15.93 40.65 -16.44
C GLN A 67 -14.49 40.15 -16.20
N HIS A 68 -13.57 41.07 -15.88
CA HIS A 68 -12.19 40.73 -15.56
C HIS A 68 -12.09 39.87 -14.30
N VAL A 69 -12.84 40.19 -13.23
CA VAL A 69 -12.88 39.41 -11.99
C VAL A 69 -13.41 38.00 -12.25
N MET A 70 -14.46 37.85 -13.05
CA MET A 70 -15.02 36.54 -13.39
C MET A 70 -14.02 35.68 -14.20
N GLN A 71 -13.35 36.28 -15.18
CA GLN A 71 -12.36 35.59 -16.00
C GLN A 71 -11.13 35.19 -15.18
N THR A 72 -10.70 36.06 -14.27
CA THR A 72 -9.58 35.79 -13.36
C THR A 72 -9.92 34.66 -12.38
N GLN A 73 -11.14 34.66 -11.83
CA GLN A 73 -11.60 33.59 -10.94
C GLN A 73 -11.62 32.23 -11.65
N GLN A 74 -12.09 32.17 -12.90
CA GLN A 74 -12.11 30.93 -13.69
C GLN A 74 -10.69 30.39 -13.92
N GLN A 75 -9.73 31.26 -14.26
CA GLN A 75 -8.34 30.87 -14.45
C GLN A 75 -7.70 30.36 -13.16
N GLN A 76 -7.96 31.01 -12.03
CA GLN A 76 -7.46 30.56 -10.73
C GLN A 76 -7.98 29.17 -10.37
N PHE A 77 -9.27 28.90 -10.61
CA PHE A 77 -9.85 27.59 -10.36
C PHE A 77 -9.24 26.50 -11.26
N GLN A 78 -9.02 26.81 -12.54
CA GLN A 78 -8.40 25.88 -13.49
C GLN A 78 -6.95 25.57 -13.11
N ALA A 79 -6.17 26.59 -12.74
CA ALA A 79 -4.79 26.42 -12.28
C ALA A 79 -4.72 25.56 -11.00
N PHE A 80 -5.68 25.74 -10.07
CA PHE A 80 -5.76 24.94 -8.87
C PHE A 80 -6.06 23.45 -9.17
N LEU A 81 -7.03 23.18 -10.06
CA LEU A 81 -7.37 21.82 -10.48
C LEU A 81 -6.19 21.12 -11.16
N GLU A 82 -5.50 21.82 -12.07
CA GLU A 82 -4.30 21.27 -12.71
C GLU A 82 -3.21 20.97 -11.69
N GLN A 83 -2.99 21.87 -10.72
CA GLN A 83 -2.01 21.64 -9.66
C GLN A 83 -2.38 20.43 -8.82
N GLN A 84 -3.64 20.28 -8.44
CA GLN A 84 -4.13 19.12 -7.69
C GLN A 84 -3.93 17.82 -8.47
N ALA A 85 -4.27 17.81 -9.76
CA ALA A 85 -4.08 16.65 -10.63
C ALA A 85 -2.60 16.28 -10.79
N ARG A 86 -1.70 17.27 -10.93
CA ARG A 86 -0.25 17.04 -11.00
C ARG A 86 0.28 16.41 -9.73
N VAL A 87 -0.08 16.96 -8.56
CA VAL A 87 0.35 16.41 -7.26
C VAL A 87 -0.16 14.98 -7.07
N GLN A 88 -1.41 14.71 -7.44
CA GLN A 88 -1.98 13.37 -7.34
C GLN A 88 -1.26 12.37 -8.27
N ASN A 89 -0.99 12.76 -9.53
CA ASN A 89 -0.25 11.93 -10.47
C ASN A 89 1.18 11.68 -10.00
N GLU A 90 1.88 12.71 -9.50
CA GLU A 90 3.22 12.54 -8.93
C GLU A 90 3.24 11.60 -7.73
N LEU A 91 2.24 11.69 -6.85
CA LEU A 91 2.13 10.81 -5.68
C LEU A 91 1.86 9.37 -6.10
N PHE A 92 0.91 9.16 -7.03
CA PHE A 92 0.61 7.85 -7.58
C PHE A 92 1.82 7.24 -8.30
N GLU A 93 2.52 8.02 -9.11
CA GLU A 93 3.71 7.59 -9.81
C GLU A 93 4.85 7.26 -8.84
N LYS A 94 5.06 8.08 -7.80
CA LYS A 94 6.02 7.79 -6.73
C LYS A 94 5.66 6.50 -5.98
N GLN A 95 4.38 6.27 -5.69
CA GLN A 95 3.92 5.05 -5.03
C GLN A 95 4.09 3.81 -5.92
N ALA A 96 3.76 3.92 -7.21
CA ALA A 96 3.96 2.87 -8.20
C ALA A 96 5.46 2.54 -8.37
N LYS A 97 6.33 3.56 -8.42
CA LYS A 97 7.79 3.40 -8.47
C LYS A 97 8.32 2.75 -7.18
N ALA A 98 7.87 3.18 -6.01
CA ALA A 98 8.26 2.61 -4.73
C ALA A 98 7.81 1.15 -4.57
N SER A 99 6.60 0.80 -5.04
CA SER A 99 6.11 -0.58 -5.07
C SER A 99 6.95 -1.46 -6.01
N ARG A 100 7.31 -0.96 -7.20
CA ARG A 100 8.24 -1.63 -8.13
C ARG A 100 9.68 -1.72 -7.61
N GLN A 101 10.09 -0.86 -6.68
CA GLN A 101 11.43 -0.89 -6.07
C GLN A 101 11.51 -1.86 -4.89
N ARG A 102 10.44 -2.07 -4.13
CA ARG A 102 10.42 -3.12 -3.08
C ARG A 102 10.57 -4.53 -3.66
N SER A 103 10.21 -4.74 -4.92
CA SER A 103 10.41 -6.01 -5.65
C SER A 103 11.77 -6.12 -6.37
N LYS A 104 12.62 -5.08 -6.34
CA LYS A 104 13.99 -5.07 -6.92
C LYS A 104 15.08 -5.57 -5.97
N GLY A 105 14.74 -6.15 -4.83
CA GLY A 105 15.68 -6.97 -4.07
C GLY A 105 16.10 -8.21 -4.88
N GLU A 106 17.26 -8.78 -4.59
CA GLU A 106 17.62 -10.10 -5.13
C GLU A 106 16.48 -11.09 -4.84
N PRO A 107 16.02 -11.88 -5.82
CA PRO A 107 14.89 -12.74 -5.58
C PRO A 107 15.23 -13.77 -4.49
N PRO A 108 14.25 -14.16 -3.67
CA PRO A 108 14.50 -15.00 -2.51
C PRO A 108 15.08 -16.35 -2.96
N LYS A 109 16.05 -16.85 -2.20
CA LYS A 109 16.54 -18.22 -2.38
C LYS A 109 15.61 -19.22 -1.69
N PHE A 110 15.35 -20.35 -2.33
CA PHE A 110 14.54 -21.42 -1.73
C PHE A 110 15.42 -22.60 -1.32
N ASN A 111 15.50 -22.89 -0.02
CA ASN A 111 16.34 -23.97 0.50
C ASN A 111 15.61 -25.31 0.61
N GLY A 112 14.31 -25.37 0.33
CA GLY A 112 13.53 -26.60 0.41
C GLY A 112 13.26 -27.03 1.85
N SER A 113 13.30 -26.09 2.80
CA SER A 113 13.02 -26.38 4.21
C SER A 113 11.52 -26.26 4.51
N ALA A 114 11.03 -27.06 5.48
CA ALA A 114 9.62 -27.01 5.92
C ALA A 114 9.21 -25.67 6.59
N LYS A 115 10.17 -24.77 6.86
CA LYS A 115 9.91 -23.43 7.39
C LYS A 115 9.62 -22.42 6.30
N GLU A 116 10.04 -22.70 5.06
CA GLU A 116 9.83 -21.83 3.90
C GLU A 116 8.48 -22.15 3.27
N ASP A 117 7.77 -21.12 2.82
CA ASP A 117 6.48 -21.31 2.14
C ASP A 117 6.70 -21.68 0.68
N LEU A 118 6.56 -22.97 0.39
CA LEU A 118 6.66 -23.57 -0.95
C LEU A 118 5.60 -23.03 -1.92
N LYS A 119 4.44 -22.59 -1.44
CA LYS A 119 3.44 -21.95 -2.31
C LYS A 119 3.87 -20.53 -2.63
N LEU A 120 4.38 -19.79 -1.66
CA LEU A 120 4.75 -18.37 -1.82
C LEU A 120 5.97 -18.17 -2.73
N TRP A 121 7.00 -19.00 -2.61
CA TRP A 121 8.26 -18.77 -3.33
C TRP A 121 8.10 -18.72 -4.87
N PRO A 122 7.39 -19.66 -5.53
CA PRO A 122 7.13 -19.56 -6.97
C PRO A 122 6.43 -18.26 -7.38
N PHE A 123 5.49 -17.74 -6.57
CA PHE A 123 4.83 -16.46 -6.85
C PHE A 123 5.80 -15.28 -6.77
N GLN A 124 6.69 -15.27 -5.77
CA GLN A 124 7.70 -14.22 -5.63
C GLN A 124 8.71 -14.23 -6.79
N ILE A 125 9.07 -15.42 -7.28
CA ILE A 125 9.90 -15.58 -8.48
C ILE A 125 9.18 -15.06 -9.71
N GLU A 126 7.92 -15.42 -9.92
CA GLU A 126 7.12 -14.94 -11.05
C GLU A 126 6.94 -13.42 -11.04
N GLU A 127 6.73 -12.83 -9.86
CA GLU A 127 6.63 -11.38 -9.70
C GLU A 127 7.97 -10.69 -10.02
N HIS A 128 9.08 -11.25 -9.55
CA HIS A 128 10.41 -10.70 -9.81
C HIS A 128 10.76 -10.76 -11.31
N PHE A 129 10.41 -11.85 -11.98
CA PHE A 129 10.64 -12.06 -13.42
C PHE A 129 9.43 -11.73 -14.29
N ILE A 130 8.58 -10.79 -13.87
CA ILE A 130 7.34 -10.45 -14.59
C ILE A 130 7.58 -10.02 -16.06
N SER A 131 8.73 -9.41 -16.35
CA SER A 131 9.12 -9.01 -17.71
C SER A 131 9.47 -10.19 -18.63
N TYR A 132 9.65 -11.40 -18.07
CA TYR A 132 9.99 -12.63 -18.79
C TYR A 132 8.77 -13.56 -18.93
N ALA A 133 7.57 -12.99 -19.00
CA ALA A 133 6.33 -13.75 -19.12
C ALA A 133 6.31 -14.66 -20.37
N ALA A 134 6.90 -14.20 -21.48
CA ALA A 134 6.98 -14.98 -22.71
C ALA A 134 7.85 -16.24 -22.55
N GLU A 135 8.98 -16.12 -21.86
CA GLU A 135 9.84 -17.27 -21.52
C GLU A 135 9.17 -18.18 -20.50
N ARG A 136 8.48 -17.60 -19.50
CA ARG A 136 7.76 -18.35 -18.46
C ARG A 136 6.67 -19.24 -19.04
N ASP A 137 5.88 -18.69 -19.97
CA ASP A 137 4.74 -19.36 -20.58
C ASP A 137 5.14 -20.17 -21.83
N GLY A 138 6.43 -20.15 -22.19
CA GLY A 138 7.00 -20.95 -23.26
C GLY A 138 7.10 -22.44 -22.91
N ASN A 139 7.14 -23.27 -23.95
CA ASN A 139 7.34 -24.73 -23.83
C ASN A 139 8.83 -25.12 -23.80
N ASP A 140 9.70 -24.23 -23.35
CA ASP A 140 11.14 -24.44 -23.30
C ASP A 140 11.70 -24.33 -21.87
N SER A 141 13.03 -24.44 -21.73
CA SER A 141 13.69 -24.40 -20.41
C SER A 141 14.21 -23.02 -20.02
N ARG A 142 14.10 -22.00 -20.89
CA ARG A 142 14.81 -20.71 -20.72
C ARG A 142 14.44 -20.03 -19.40
N PHE A 143 13.16 -20.04 -19.05
CA PHE A 143 12.72 -19.46 -17.78
C PHE A 143 13.23 -20.25 -16.58
N VAL A 144 13.19 -21.58 -16.62
CA VAL A 144 13.74 -22.40 -15.54
C VAL A 144 15.23 -22.14 -15.37
N ASP A 145 15.98 -22.03 -16.47
CA ASP A 145 17.41 -21.76 -16.44
C ASP A 145 17.74 -20.40 -15.79
N LEU A 146 16.86 -19.39 -15.92
CA LEU A 146 16.95 -18.11 -15.19
C LEU A 146 16.70 -18.26 -13.68
N VAL A 147 15.86 -19.21 -13.28
CA VAL A 147 15.46 -19.42 -11.88
C VAL A 147 16.46 -20.29 -11.11
N VAL A 148 17.18 -21.21 -11.78
CA VAL A 148 18.15 -22.14 -11.16
C VAL A 148 19.11 -21.46 -10.16
N PRO A 149 19.70 -20.28 -10.43
CA PRO A 149 20.60 -19.60 -9.49
C PRO A 149 19.98 -19.26 -8.12
N TYR A 150 18.65 -19.22 -8.02
CA TYR A 150 17.90 -18.91 -6.81
C TYR A 150 17.43 -20.15 -6.05
N LEU A 151 17.89 -21.33 -6.47
CA LEU A 151 17.69 -22.56 -5.73
C LEU A 151 18.80 -22.71 -4.68
N GLY A 152 18.41 -23.01 -3.45
CA GLY A 152 19.31 -23.37 -2.38
C GLY A 152 19.89 -24.78 -2.55
N THR A 153 20.88 -25.12 -1.72
CA THR A 153 21.71 -26.33 -1.88
C THR A 153 20.89 -27.62 -1.98
N ASN A 154 19.89 -27.82 -1.12
CA ASN A 154 19.07 -29.04 -1.12
C ASN A 154 18.24 -29.16 -2.40
N VAL A 155 17.63 -28.05 -2.83
CA VAL A 155 16.79 -27.99 -4.04
C VAL A 155 17.65 -28.17 -5.28
N MET A 156 18.87 -27.63 -5.29
CA MET A 156 19.83 -27.83 -6.37
C MET A 156 20.26 -29.30 -6.53
N SER A 157 20.44 -30.03 -5.43
CA SER A 157 20.73 -31.46 -5.50
C SER A 157 19.58 -32.23 -6.15
N TRP A 158 18.35 -31.98 -5.73
CA TRP A 158 17.17 -32.55 -6.37
C TRP A 158 17.02 -32.11 -7.84
N TYR A 159 17.28 -30.84 -8.16
CA TYR A 159 17.16 -30.35 -9.52
C TYR A 159 18.09 -31.08 -10.50
N ARG A 160 19.29 -31.49 -10.05
CA ARG A 160 20.20 -32.31 -10.86
C ARG A 160 19.60 -33.68 -11.18
N GLU A 161 18.98 -34.33 -10.21
CA GLU A 161 18.26 -35.61 -10.40
C GLU A 161 17.05 -35.43 -11.32
N PHE A 162 16.25 -34.39 -11.08
CA PHE A 162 15.09 -34.02 -11.92
C PHE A 162 15.50 -33.75 -13.38
N LYS A 163 16.64 -33.09 -13.59
CA LYS A 163 17.17 -32.86 -14.95
C LYS A 163 17.57 -34.17 -15.62
N GLN A 164 18.16 -35.11 -14.87
CA GLN A 164 18.52 -36.43 -15.39
C GLN A 164 17.28 -37.27 -15.75
N THR A 165 16.22 -37.23 -14.95
CA THR A 165 15.00 -38.01 -15.21
C THR A 165 14.22 -37.50 -16.42
N LEU A 166 14.26 -36.19 -16.70
CA LEU A 166 13.63 -35.61 -17.89
C LEU A 166 14.44 -35.82 -19.18
N GLY A 167 15.76 -35.97 -19.06
CA GLY A 167 16.67 -36.05 -20.21
C GLY A 167 16.58 -34.78 -21.08
N GLU A 168 16.32 -34.98 -22.37
CA GLU A 168 16.22 -33.91 -23.38
C GLU A 168 14.88 -33.15 -23.35
N HIS A 169 13.91 -33.60 -22.56
CA HIS A 169 12.62 -32.91 -22.50
C HIS A 169 12.76 -31.51 -21.90
N PRO A 170 12.03 -30.51 -22.43
CA PRO A 170 12.07 -29.16 -21.92
C PRO A 170 11.53 -29.11 -20.48
N ARG A 171 12.29 -28.46 -19.60
CA ARG A 171 11.88 -28.16 -18.23
C ARG A 171 11.02 -26.91 -18.26
N THR A 172 9.77 -27.05 -18.67
CA THR A 172 8.82 -25.93 -18.66
C THR A 172 8.60 -25.45 -17.22
N TRP A 173 8.28 -24.18 -17.05
CA TRP A 173 8.03 -23.61 -15.73
C TRP A 173 6.88 -24.31 -14.99
N TYR A 174 5.83 -24.69 -15.73
CA TYR A 174 4.71 -25.45 -15.19
C TYR A 174 5.15 -26.79 -14.58
N LEU A 175 5.91 -27.59 -15.35
CA LEU A 175 6.39 -28.90 -14.92
C LEU A 175 7.34 -28.78 -13.72
N PHE A 176 8.25 -27.80 -13.76
CA PHE A 176 9.15 -27.51 -12.66
C PHE A 176 8.37 -27.22 -11.36
N LYS A 177 7.37 -26.32 -11.39
CA LYS A 177 6.54 -26.03 -10.21
C LYS A 177 5.75 -27.24 -9.71
N GLN A 178 5.26 -28.10 -10.61
CA GLN A 178 4.58 -29.33 -10.20
C GLN A 178 5.52 -30.29 -9.46
N GLN A 179 6.68 -30.56 -10.03
CA GLN A 179 7.65 -31.49 -9.45
C GLN A 179 8.29 -30.93 -8.17
N LEU A 180 8.52 -29.62 -8.11
CA LEU A 180 8.97 -28.93 -6.90
C LEU A 180 7.93 -29.09 -5.78
N ARG A 181 6.63 -28.92 -6.09
CA ARG A 181 5.53 -29.14 -5.14
C ARG A 181 5.50 -30.59 -4.64
N ILE A 182 5.58 -31.58 -5.52
CA ILE A 182 5.58 -32.99 -5.12
C ILE A 182 6.76 -33.31 -4.20
N ARG A 183 7.96 -32.77 -4.51
CA ARG A 183 9.19 -33.12 -3.80
C ARG A 183 9.33 -32.47 -2.42
N PHE A 184 8.88 -31.22 -2.28
CA PHE A 184 9.11 -30.40 -1.08
C PHE A 184 7.84 -30.13 -0.28
N ARG A 185 6.68 -30.69 -0.67
CA ARG A 185 5.48 -30.62 0.15
C ARG A 185 5.69 -31.39 1.46
N ASP A 186 5.19 -30.82 2.55
CA ASP A 186 5.20 -31.49 3.85
C ASP A 186 4.49 -32.84 3.76
N SER A 187 5.16 -33.90 4.22
CA SER A 187 4.62 -35.27 4.19
C SER A 187 3.33 -35.43 5.01
N ASP A 188 3.14 -34.56 6.01
CA ASP A 188 1.96 -34.52 6.88
C ASP A 188 1.00 -33.38 6.51
N PHE A 189 1.17 -32.73 5.35
CA PHE A 189 0.32 -31.60 4.92
C PHE A 189 -1.16 -31.99 4.90
N GLU A 190 -1.49 -33.12 4.26
CA GLU A 190 -2.87 -33.58 4.14
C GLU A 190 -3.47 -33.91 5.50
N TYR A 191 -2.69 -34.55 6.37
CA TYR A 191 -3.11 -34.84 7.74
C TYR A 191 -3.38 -33.55 8.51
N LYS A 192 -2.45 -32.58 8.50
CA LYS A 192 -2.61 -31.27 9.13
C LYS A 192 -3.83 -30.51 8.58
N LEU A 193 -4.06 -30.59 7.27
CA LEU A 193 -5.20 -29.94 6.62
C LEU A 193 -6.52 -30.59 7.05
N LEU A 194 -6.60 -31.91 7.05
CA LEU A 194 -7.77 -32.67 7.52
C LEU A 194 -8.03 -32.43 9.01
N SER A 195 -7.00 -32.43 9.86
CA SER A 195 -7.14 -32.08 11.27
C SER A 195 -7.70 -30.67 11.43
N ARG A 196 -7.17 -29.68 10.70
CA ARG A 196 -7.69 -28.30 10.73
C ARG A 196 -9.12 -28.19 10.22
N LEU A 197 -9.51 -28.99 9.23
CA LEU A 197 -10.86 -29.02 8.69
C LEU A 197 -11.85 -29.69 9.67
N TYR A 198 -11.42 -30.77 10.33
CA TYR A 198 -12.19 -31.45 11.37
C TYR A 198 -12.37 -30.56 12.61
N ASP A 199 -11.30 -29.89 13.04
CA ASP A 199 -11.30 -28.97 14.16
C ASP A 199 -11.99 -27.62 13.83
N LEU A 200 -12.32 -27.38 12.55
CA LEU A 200 -13.05 -26.20 12.11
C LEU A 200 -14.50 -26.29 12.59
N ARG A 201 -14.71 -25.95 13.85
CA ARG A 201 -16.04 -25.75 14.43
C ARG A 201 -16.61 -24.44 13.89
N ALA A 202 -17.94 -24.39 13.69
CA ALA A 202 -18.66 -23.14 13.46
C ALA A 202 -18.64 -22.27 14.73
N THR A 203 -17.48 -21.68 15.03
CA THR A 203 -17.29 -20.75 16.14
C THR A 203 -16.96 -19.37 15.56
N GLY A 204 -17.65 -18.34 16.06
CA GLY A 204 -17.60 -16.99 15.50
C GLY A 204 -18.74 -16.74 14.51
N THR A 205 -18.52 -15.82 13.57
CA THR A 205 -19.53 -15.47 12.56
C THR A 205 -19.56 -16.50 11.42
N GLN A 206 -20.72 -16.65 10.78
CA GLN A 206 -20.86 -17.51 9.60
C GLN A 206 -19.89 -17.13 8.48
N GLN A 207 -19.61 -15.83 8.33
CA GLN A 207 -18.65 -15.31 7.36
C GLN A 207 -17.22 -15.79 7.63
N GLU A 208 -16.76 -15.75 8.89
CA GLU A 208 -15.43 -16.23 9.27
C GLU A 208 -15.28 -17.75 9.09
N TYR A 209 -16.31 -18.51 9.44
CA TYR A 209 -16.35 -19.96 9.19
C TYR A 209 -16.25 -20.26 7.70
N THR A 210 -17.09 -19.60 6.89
CA THR A 210 -17.14 -19.78 5.43
C THR A 210 -15.81 -19.40 4.79
N ALA A 211 -15.20 -18.29 5.20
CA ALA A 211 -13.90 -17.86 4.71
C ALA A 211 -12.79 -18.88 5.02
N LYS A 212 -12.72 -19.38 6.25
CA LYS A 212 -11.72 -20.40 6.66
C LYS A 212 -11.94 -21.73 5.96
N PHE A 213 -13.20 -22.16 5.82
CA PHE A 213 -13.55 -23.39 5.12
C PHE A 213 -13.14 -23.32 3.64
N MET A 214 -13.51 -22.24 2.95
CA MET A 214 -13.12 -22.02 1.55
C MET A 214 -11.61 -21.91 1.39
N LEU A 215 -10.90 -21.29 2.34
CA LEU A 215 -9.44 -21.22 2.35
C LEU A 215 -8.80 -22.60 2.45
N TYR A 216 -9.32 -23.48 3.31
CA TYR A 216 -8.82 -24.85 3.45
C TYR A 216 -9.13 -25.72 2.22
N LEU A 217 -10.32 -25.57 1.62
CA LEU A 217 -10.65 -26.25 0.35
C LEU A 217 -9.77 -25.79 -0.81
N ALA A 218 -9.44 -24.49 -0.88
CA ALA A 218 -8.48 -23.98 -1.86
C ALA A 218 -7.05 -24.47 -1.59
N ALA A 219 -6.75 -24.87 -0.36
CA ALA A 219 -5.44 -25.38 0.02
C ALA A 219 -5.26 -26.87 -0.28
N SER A 220 -6.34 -27.67 -0.29
CA SER A 220 -6.34 -29.05 -0.76
C SER A 220 -6.11 -29.11 -2.27
N ASP A 221 -5.18 -29.95 -2.71
CA ASP A 221 -5.16 -30.36 -4.11
C ASP A 221 -6.48 -31.09 -4.40
N LEU A 222 -7.05 -30.85 -5.58
CA LEU A 222 -8.42 -31.16 -6.03
C LEU A 222 -8.94 -32.59 -5.72
N ALA A 223 -8.06 -33.54 -5.35
CA ALA A 223 -8.39 -34.92 -5.01
C ALA A 223 -9.23 -35.09 -3.74
N ILE A 224 -9.22 -34.13 -2.81
CA ILE A 224 -10.03 -34.22 -1.57
C ILE A 224 -11.43 -33.62 -1.77
N CYS A 225 -11.58 -32.61 -2.63
CA CYS A 225 -12.88 -31.95 -2.87
C CYS A 225 -13.92 -32.91 -3.49
N THR A 226 -13.50 -33.86 -4.33
CA THR A 226 -14.41 -34.86 -4.91
C THR A 226 -14.93 -35.88 -3.88
N LEU A 227 -14.18 -36.14 -2.80
CA LEU A 227 -14.61 -37.06 -1.75
C LEU A 227 -15.56 -36.42 -0.73
N TRP A 228 -15.49 -35.10 -0.55
CA TRP A 228 -16.40 -34.38 0.35
C TRP A 228 -17.76 -34.07 -0.28
N ILE A 229 -17.83 -33.87 -1.61
CA ILE A 229 -19.13 -33.73 -2.31
C ILE A 229 -19.94 -35.03 -2.20
N PHE A 230 -19.31 -36.19 -2.30
CA PHE A 230 -19.98 -37.49 -2.13
C PHE A 230 -20.41 -37.82 -0.69
N ARG A 231 -19.98 -37.07 0.32
CA ARG A 231 -20.32 -37.32 1.74
C ARG A 231 -21.41 -36.39 2.28
N ILE A 232 -21.99 -35.55 1.43
CA ILE A 232 -23.16 -34.73 1.77
C ILE A 232 -24.46 -35.33 1.18
N GLU A 233 -24.35 -36.39 0.36
CA GLU A 233 -25.49 -37.10 -0.26
C GLU A 233 -25.76 -38.52 0.31
N ASP A 234 -25.19 -38.87 1.46
CA ASP A 234 -25.52 -40.08 2.25
C ASP A 234 -25.69 -39.70 3.73
#